data_AF-A0A920VHP6-F1
#
_entry.id   AF-A0A920VHP6-F1
#
_cell.length_a   1.000
_cell.length_b   1.000
_cell.length_c   1.000
_cell.angle_alpha   90.00
_cell.angle_beta   90.00
_cell.angle_gamma   90.00
#
_symmetry.space_group_name_H-M   'P 1'
#
loop_
_entity.id
_entity.type
_entity.pdbx_description
1 polymer ?
#
loop_
_entity_poly.entity_id
_entity_poly.type
_entity_poly.pdbx_seq_one_letter_code
_entity_poly.pdbx_strand_id
1 'polypeptide(L)'
;MGNRSRLLAASSPTGPAFEGAQISCGQRAAPGAIERVRINPETLEPRFKVIGSELWSDKIGFEKSIANIGVPGICGSGIIEAVAEMFLVGLVQTNGVIDGNFASRSSRVVADARTWAYVLHRGDREIRVTQNDIRAIQLAKAALYAGIQLLMEHLGVSGVDRIRLAGAFGAHIDVKYAMVLGLIPDCNLEHVTAAGNAAGTGARIALLDRNARQEIEREVRRIEKIETAIEPRFQEHFVAAMEIPHENAEFGELLKVVNLPKRSVKASVSARRKRRRPHR
;
A
#
# COMPACT_ATOMS: atom_id res chain seq x y z
N MET A 1 -8.10 16.91 -3.49
CA MET A 1 -8.22 17.26 -2.05
C MET A 1 -8.85 18.64 -1.95
N GLY A 2 -9.79 18.84 -1.03
CA GLY A 2 -10.39 20.17 -0.88
C GLY A 2 -11.65 20.17 -0.03
N ASN A 3 -12.31 21.32 -0.02
CA ASN A 3 -13.57 21.59 0.64
C ASN A 3 -14.45 22.48 -0.28
N ARG A 4 -15.54 23.04 0.25
CA ARG A 4 -16.46 23.89 -0.53
C ARG A 4 -15.82 25.18 -1.07
N SER A 5 -14.71 25.62 -0.47
CA SER A 5 -14.04 26.87 -0.82
C SER A 5 -12.96 26.67 -1.88
N ARG A 6 -12.17 25.60 -1.78
CA ARG A 6 -11.02 25.33 -2.67
C ARG A 6 -10.85 23.83 -2.92
N LEU A 7 -10.54 23.48 -4.17
CA LEU A 7 -10.37 22.10 -4.61
C LEU A 7 -9.12 21.95 -5.47
N LEU A 8 -8.19 21.12 -5.01
CA LEU A 8 -6.94 20.80 -5.70
C LEU A 8 -6.99 19.37 -6.26
N ALA A 9 -6.31 19.14 -7.39
CA ALA A 9 -6.09 17.82 -7.95
C ALA A 9 -4.62 17.64 -8.36
N ALA A 10 -4.11 16.43 -8.18
CA ALA A 10 -2.79 16.01 -8.63
C ALA A 10 -2.89 14.62 -9.25
N SER A 11 -1.94 14.29 -10.12
CA SER A 11 -1.76 12.94 -10.68
C SER A 11 -0.40 12.41 -10.25
N SER A 12 -0.38 11.22 -9.63
CA SER A 12 0.87 10.61 -9.14
C SER A 12 1.14 9.29 -9.86
N PRO A 13 2.39 9.02 -10.29
CA PRO A 13 2.74 7.82 -11.03
C PRO A 13 2.91 6.63 -10.07
N THR A 14 1.80 6.03 -9.61
CA THR A 14 1.83 4.90 -8.66
C THR A 14 2.28 3.58 -9.30
N GLY A 15 2.31 3.49 -10.64
CA GLY A 15 2.56 2.23 -11.33
C GLY A 15 1.49 1.16 -11.07
N PRO A 16 1.64 -0.05 -11.64
CA PRO A 16 0.59 -1.07 -11.64
C PRO A 16 0.70 -2.08 -10.48
N ALA A 17 1.60 -1.88 -9.52
CA ALA A 17 1.88 -2.82 -8.42
C ALA A 17 0.60 -3.21 -7.64
N PHE A 18 -0.25 -2.22 -7.42
CA PHE A 18 -1.54 -2.35 -6.75
C PHE A 18 -2.63 -3.09 -7.53
N GLU A 19 -2.42 -3.30 -8.83
CA GLU A 19 -3.31 -4.11 -9.67
C GLU A 19 -2.80 -5.55 -9.81
N GLY A 20 -1.74 -5.91 -9.07
CA GLY A 20 -1.07 -7.19 -9.13
C GLY A 20 -0.09 -7.32 -10.30
N ALA A 21 0.12 -6.27 -11.11
CA ALA A 21 1.14 -6.30 -12.15
C ALA A 21 2.51 -5.96 -11.56
N GLN A 22 3.60 -6.50 -12.12
CA GLN A 22 4.97 -6.32 -11.62
C GLN A 22 5.20 -6.86 -10.19
N ILE A 23 4.28 -7.69 -9.69
CA ILE A 23 4.45 -8.51 -8.50
C ILE A 23 4.68 -9.94 -8.97
N SER A 24 5.69 -10.61 -8.42
CA SER A 24 6.19 -11.92 -8.85
C SER A 24 5.10 -13.00 -8.98
N CYS A 25 4.24 -13.08 -7.97
CA CYS A 25 3.07 -13.96 -7.93
C CYS A 25 1.76 -13.20 -8.15
N GLY A 26 1.85 -11.96 -8.62
CA GLY A 26 0.74 -11.05 -8.74
C GLY A 26 -0.22 -11.40 -9.88
N GLN A 27 -1.50 -11.11 -9.65
CA GLN A 27 -2.53 -11.22 -10.66
C GLN A 27 -3.67 -10.25 -10.39
N ARG A 28 -4.56 -10.08 -11.37
CA ARG A 28 -5.82 -9.35 -11.16
C ARG A 28 -6.70 -10.08 -10.15
N ALA A 29 -7.61 -9.33 -9.52
CA ALA A 29 -8.65 -9.90 -8.66
C ALA A 29 -9.55 -10.84 -9.47
N ALA A 30 -9.40 -12.14 -9.26
CA ALA A 30 -10.14 -13.22 -9.91
C ALA A 30 -10.27 -14.40 -8.93
N PRO A 31 -11.22 -15.34 -9.14
CA PRO A 31 -11.37 -16.51 -8.28
C PRO A 31 -10.04 -17.24 -8.01
N GLY A 32 -9.81 -17.59 -6.75
CA GLY A 32 -8.57 -18.21 -6.27
C GLY A 32 -7.44 -17.22 -5.93
N ALA A 33 -7.53 -15.95 -6.32
CA ALA A 33 -6.53 -14.96 -5.93
C ALA A 33 -6.54 -14.72 -4.42
N ILE A 34 -5.38 -14.77 -3.78
CA ILE A 34 -5.22 -14.35 -2.38
C ILE A 34 -5.59 -12.87 -2.28
N GLU A 35 -6.60 -12.57 -1.46
CA GLU A 35 -7.14 -11.21 -1.26
C GLU A 35 -7.04 -10.69 0.16
N ARG A 36 -6.83 -11.59 1.14
CA ARG A 36 -6.62 -11.25 2.55
C ARG A 36 -5.49 -12.08 3.12
N VAL A 37 -4.66 -11.48 3.98
CA VAL A 37 -3.51 -12.16 4.61
C VAL A 37 -3.43 -11.76 6.08
N ARG A 38 -3.16 -12.72 6.98
CA ARG A 38 -2.80 -12.48 8.38
C ARG A 38 -1.59 -13.34 8.73
N ILE A 39 -0.65 -12.79 9.48
CA ILE A 39 0.54 -13.53 9.94
C ILE A 39 0.51 -13.58 11.47
N ASN A 40 0.64 -14.78 12.02
CA ASN A 40 0.74 -14.94 13.47
C ASN A 40 2.07 -14.35 13.97
N PRO A 41 2.08 -13.41 14.93
CA PRO A 41 3.31 -12.75 15.38
C PRO A 41 4.27 -13.68 16.15
N GLU A 42 3.78 -14.77 16.71
CA GLU A 42 4.58 -15.73 17.48
C GLU A 42 5.18 -16.80 16.57
N THR A 43 4.33 -17.46 15.77
CA THR A 43 4.71 -18.60 14.94
C THR A 43 5.20 -18.19 13.56
N LEU A 44 4.85 -16.97 13.11
CA LEU A 44 5.11 -16.46 11.76
C LEU A 44 4.47 -17.34 10.67
N GLU A 45 3.43 -18.10 11.01
CA GLU A 45 2.64 -18.82 10.03
C GLU A 45 1.57 -17.89 9.42
N PRO A 46 1.45 -17.87 8.08
CA PRO A 46 0.42 -17.11 7.41
C PRO A 46 -0.91 -17.88 7.40
N ARG A 47 -2.00 -17.14 7.42
CA ARG A 47 -3.30 -17.58 6.91
C ARG A 47 -3.82 -16.58 5.92
N PHE A 48 -4.59 -17.03 4.94
CA PHE A 48 -5.10 -16.18 3.89
C PHE A 48 -6.53 -16.55 3.48
N LYS A 49 -7.22 -15.62 2.81
CA LYS A 49 -8.45 -15.91 2.06
C LYS A 49 -8.20 -15.70 0.58
N VAL A 50 -8.95 -16.44 -0.24
CA VAL A 50 -8.96 -16.27 -1.68
C VAL A 50 -10.34 -15.84 -2.16
N ILE A 51 -10.38 -15.09 -3.26
CA ILE A 51 -11.63 -14.70 -3.90
C ILE A 51 -12.41 -15.95 -4.28
N GLY A 52 -13.67 -16.04 -3.85
CA GLY A 52 -14.53 -17.20 -4.07
C GLY A 52 -14.57 -18.20 -2.91
N SER A 53 -13.86 -17.94 -1.80
CA SER A 53 -14.01 -18.71 -0.56
C SER A 53 -14.16 -17.81 0.67
N GLU A 54 -15.18 -18.09 1.48
CA GLU A 54 -15.38 -17.41 2.77
C GLU A 54 -14.49 -17.95 3.89
N LEU A 55 -13.82 -19.07 3.66
CA LEU A 55 -12.97 -19.74 4.64
C LEU A 55 -11.55 -19.18 4.59
N TRP A 56 -10.95 -19.03 5.77
CA TRP A 56 -9.51 -18.83 5.88
C TRP A 56 -8.77 -20.15 5.62
N SER A 57 -7.55 -20.07 5.11
CA SER A 57 -6.71 -21.22 4.76
C SER A 57 -6.39 -22.18 5.91
N ASP A 58 -6.53 -21.71 7.16
CA ASP A 58 -6.36 -22.50 8.39
C ASP A 58 -7.64 -23.20 8.85
N LYS A 59 -8.76 -23.05 8.12
CA LYS A 59 -10.05 -23.65 8.47
C LYS A 59 -10.30 -24.96 7.75
N ILE A 60 -10.91 -25.90 8.47
CA ILE A 60 -11.37 -27.17 7.92
C ILE A 60 -12.33 -26.89 6.75
N GLY A 61 -12.09 -27.57 5.63
CA GLY A 61 -12.89 -27.42 4.42
C GLY A 61 -12.39 -26.36 3.44
N PHE A 62 -11.34 -25.59 3.78
CA PHE A 62 -10.75 -24.62 2.84
C PHE A 62 -10.34 -25.27 1.52
N GLU A 63 -9.54 -26.34 1.56
CA GLU A 63 -9.10 -27.07 0.35
C GLU A 63 -10.28 -27.55 -0.50
N LYS A 64 -11.35 -28.04 0.13
CA LYS A 64 -12.58 -28.44 -0.58
C LYS A 64 -13.29 -27.24 -1.21
N SER A 65 -13.35 -26.10 -0.51
CA SER A 65 -13.98 -24.88 -1.02
C SER A 65 -13.27 -24.30 -2.24
N ILE A 66 -11.97 -24.57 -2.38
CA ILE A 66 -11.16 -24.07 -3.49
C ILE A 66 -10.81 -25.13 -4.54
N ALA A 67 -11.36 -26.34 -4.45
CA ALA A 67 -10.91 -27.49 -5.26
C ALA A 67 -10.95 -27.23 -6.78
N ASN A 68 -11.89 -26.39 -7.25
CA ASN A 68 -12.05 -26.06 -8.67
C ASN A 68 -11.34 -24.77 -9.11
N ILE A 69 -10.79 -23.99 -8.18
CA ILE A 69 -10.19 -22.67 -8.44
C ILE A 69 -8.70 -22.60 -8.08
N GLY A 70 -8.27 -23.36 -7.07
CA GLY A 70 -6.90 -23.36 -6.55
C GLY A 70 -6.46 -22.01 -5.97
N VAL A 71 -5.14 -21.84 -5.85
CA VAL A 71 -4.49 -20.59 -5.40
C VAL A 71 -3.47 -20.11 -6.45
N PRO A 72 -3.93 -19.59 -7.59
CA PRO A 72 -3.05 -19.26 -8.71
C PRO A 72 -2.19 -18.02 -8.49
N GLY A 73 -2.45 -17.17 -7.50
CA GLY A 73 -1.69 -15.93 -7.31
C GLY A 73 -2.23 -15.04 -6.20
N ILE A 74 -1.68 -13.84 -6.09
CA ILE A 74 -2.06 -12.81 -5.12
C ILE A 74 -2.57 -11.56 -5.85
N CYS A 75 -3.71 -11.01 -5.41
CA CYS A 75 -4.24 -9.76 -5.98
C CYS A 75 -3.74 -8.53 -5.23
N GLY A 76 -4.12 -7.34 -5.71
CA GLY A 76 -3.74 -6.04 -5.13
C GLY A 76 -4.02 -5.91 -3.63
N SER A 77 -5.22 -6.28 -3.17
CA SER A 77 -5.54 -6.25 -1.75
C SER A 77 -4.73 -7.27 -0.95
N GLY A 78 -4.49 -8.45 -1.53
CA GLY A 78 -3.69 -9.49 -0.92
C GLY A 78 -2.24 -9.06 -0.70
N ILE A 79 -1.59 -8.45 -1.70
CA ILE A 79 -0.18 -8.04 -1.56
C ILE A 79 -0.03 -6.86 -0.59
N ILE A 80 -1.00 -5.95 -0.55
CA ILE A 80 -1.05 -4.87 0.44
C ILE A 80 -1.11 -5.47 1.85
N GLU A 81 -2.07 -6.36 2.12
CA GLU A 81 -2.17 -6.97 3.44
C GLU A 81 -0.96 -7.84 3.78
N ALA A 82 -0.38 -8.55 2.80
CA ALA A 82 0.81 -9.36 3.02
C ALA A 82 2.00 -8.51 3.48
N VAL A 83 2.33 -7.44 2.74
CA VAL A 83 3.46 -6.57 3.11
C VAL A 83 3.19 -5.84 4.42
N ALA A 84 1.94 -5.41 4.66
CA ALA A 84 1.56 -4.75 5.90
C ALA A 84 1.69 -5.70 7.10
N GLU A 85 1.22 -6.94 6.99
CA GLU A 85 1.35 -7.95 8.04
C GLU A 85 2.81 -8.33 8.26
N MET A 86 3.60 -8.51 7.20
CA MET A 86 5.04 -8.77 7.31
C MET A 86 5.75 -7.64 8.07
N PHE A 87 5.35 -6.38 7.83
CA PHE A 87 5.84 -5.25 8.61
C PHE A 87 5.40 -5.34 10.08
N LEU A 88 4.11 -5.55 10.35
CA LEU A 88 3.56 -5.58 11.72
C LEU A 88 4.19 -6.67 12.60
N VAL A 89 4.51 -7.83 12.05
CA VAL A 89 5.18 -8.92 12.80
C VAL A 89 6.71 -8.78 12.83
N GLY A 90 7.27 -7.74 12.21
CA GLY A 90 8.70 -7.45 12.19
C GLY A 90 9.52 -8.23 11.15
N LEU A 91 8.90 -9.02 10.27
CA LEU A 91 9.57 -9.69 9.15
C LEU A 91 10.14 -8.69 8.14
N VAL A 92 9.51 -7.53 8.01
CA VAL A 92 9.94 -6.43 7.15
C VAL A 92 10.29 -5.22 8.01
N GLN A 93 11.48 -4.68 7.79
CA GLN A 93 11.95 -3.45 8.44
C GLN A 93 11.27 -2.21 7.85
N THR A 94 11.36 -1.06 8.52
CA THR A 94 10.75 0.19 8.04
C THR A 94 11.24 0.58 6.64
N ASN A 95 12.49 0.28 6.30
CA ASN A 95 13.06 0.52 4.97
C ASN A 95 12.60 -0.49 3.89
N GLY A 96 11.73 -1.45 4.22
CA GLY A 96 11.21 -2.48 3.32
C GLY A 96 12.10 -3.71 3.14
N VAL A 97 13.20 -3.85 3.89
CA VAL A 97 14.07 -5.03 3.82
C VAL A 97 13.44 -6.20 4.58
N ILE A 98 13.39 -7.38 3.94
CA ILE A 98 13.01 -8.63 4.63
C ILE A 98 14.18 -9.06 5.51
N ASP A 99 13.91 -9.25 6.80
CA ASP A 99 14.91 -9.66 7.78
C ASP A 99 15.16 -11.17 7.73
N GLY A 100 16.28 -11.56 7.15
CA GLY A 100 16.71 -12.95 7.02
C GLY A 100 16.99 -13.67 8.35
N ASN A 101 17.16 -12.96 9.46
CA ASN A 101 17.39 -13.59 10.76
C ASN A 101 16.20 -14.48 11.19
N PHE A 102 15.01 -14.19 10.66
CA PHE A 102 13.81 -14.99 10.89
C PHE A 102 13.82 -16.36 10.18
N ALA A 103 14.74 -16.63 9.25
CA ALA A 103 14.88 -17.95 8.63
C ALA A 103 15.21 -19.06 9.65
N SER A 104 15.87 -18.70 10.75
CA SER A 104 16.11 -19.62 11.88
C SER A 104 14.85 -19.94 12.69
N ARG A 105 13.81 -19.09 12.60
CA ARG A 105 12.57 -19.17 13.37
C ARG A 105 11.37 -19.66 12.57
N SER A 106 11.38 -19.45 11.26
CA SER A 106 10.29 -19.82 10.37
C SER A 106 10.81 -20.35 9.05
N SER A 107 10.33 -21.53 8.66
CA SER A 107 10.61 -22.13 7.36
C SER A 107 9.98 -21.34 6.19
N ARG A 108 9.15 -20.33 6.47
CA ARG A 108 8.53 -19.46 5.46
C ARG A 108 9.50 -18.41 4.94
N VAL A 109 10.54 -18.06 5.69
CA VAL A 109 11.58 -17.10 5.26
C VAL A 109 12.69 -17.86 4.56
N VAL A 110 12.81 -17.67 3.25
CA VAL A 110 13.71 -18.44 2.38
C VAL A 110 14.67 -17.52 1.65
N ALA A 111 15.89 -18.02 1.38
CA ALA A 111 16.87 -17.28 0.59
C ALA A 111 16.36 -17.10 -0.86
N ASP A 112 16.51 -15.89 -1.39
CA ASP A 112 16.14 -15.52 -2.76
C ASP A 112 17.29 -14.73 -3.39
N ALA A 113 18.19 -15.45 -4.05
CA ALA A 113 19.48 -14.95 -4.53
C ALA A 113 20.30 -14.26 -3.41
N ARG A 114 20.46 -12.93 -3.49
CA ARG A 114 21.18 -12.12 -2.48
C ARG A 114 20.24 -11.50 -1.44
N THR A 115 18.97 -11.87 -1.46
CA THR A 115 17.91 -11.33 -0.62
C THR A 115 17.11 -12.46 0.02
N TRP A 116 15.94 -12.13 0.56
CA TRP A 116 15.02 -13.07 1.20
C TRP A 116 13.63 -12.93 0.59
N ALA A 117 12.84 -13.99 0.70
CA ALA A 117 11.43 -14.01 0.35
C ALA A 117 10.62 -14.67 1.48
N TYR A 118 9.33 -14.34 1.55
CA TYR A 118 8.39 -14.94 2.49
C TYR A 118 7.34 -15.77 1.75
N VAL A 119 7.24 -17.06 2.06
CA VAL A 119 6.33 -18.01 1.41
C VAL A 119 4.96 -17.97 2.08
N LEU A 120 3.95 -17.44 1.38
CA LEU A 120 2.56 -17.40 1.84
C LEU A 120 1.84 -18.75 1.69
N HIS A 121 2.10 -19.46 0.59
CA HIS A 121 1.41 -20.71 0.27
C HIS A 121 2.36 -21.71 -0.40
N ARG A 122 2.29 -22.98 0.02
CA ARG A 122 3.09 -24.11 -0.47
C ARG A 122 2.18 -25.16 -1.16
N GLY A 123 1.34 -24.73 -2.10
CA GLY A 123 0.56 -25.65 -2.94
C GLY A 123 1.25 -25.92 -4.28
N ASP A 124 0.47 -26.38 -5.26
CA ASP A 124 0.94 -26.68 -6.63
C ASP A 124 1.71 -25.51 -7.25
N ARG A 125 1.23 -24.29 -6.99
CA ARG A 125 1.98 -23.06 -7.21
C ARG A 125 2.39 -22.48 -5.87
N GLU A 126 3.70 -22.38 -5.64
CA GLU A 126 4.20 -21.67 -4.48
C GLU A 126 3.95 -20.16 -4.65
N ILE A 127 3.29 -19.55 -3.66
CA ILE A 127 3.06 -18.10 -3.62
C ILE A 127 4.00 -17.51 -2.57
N ARG A 128 4.89 -16.63 -3.02
CA ARG A 128 5.87 -15.94 -2.18
C ARG A 128 5.85 -14.43 -2.42
N VAL A 129 6.21 -13.68 -1.39
CA VAL A 129 6.47 -12.23 -1.46
C VAL A 129 7.99 -12.04 -1.45
N THR A 130 8.51 -11.48 -2.53
CA THR A 130 9.95 -11.25 -2.71
C THR A 130 10.36 -9.85 -2.25
N GLN A 131 11.65 -9.63 -2.10
CA GLN A 131 12.19 -8.30 -1.83
C GLN A 131 11.81 -7.29 -2.93
N ASN A 132 11.78 -7.70 -4.20
CA ASN A 132 11.41 -6.83 -5.33
C ASN A 132 9.93 -6.46 -5.30
N ASP A 133 9.06 -7.38 -4.87
CA ASP A 133 7.63 -7.10 -4.70
C ASP A 133 7.41 -5.99 -3.67
N ILE A 134 8.12 -6.05 -2.54
CA ILE A 134 8.07 -5.01 -1.52
C ILE A 134 8.58 -3.67 -2.07
N ARG A 135 9.65 -3.68 -2.88
CA ARG A 135 10.15 -2.45 -3.53
C ARG A 135 9.12 -1.84 -4.48
N ALA A 136 8.41 -2.67 -5.26
CA ALA A 136 7.34 -2.18 -6.14
C ALA A 136 6.20 -1.54 -5.32
N ILE A 137 5.81 -2.16 -4.21
CA ILE A 137 4.80 -1.60 -3.29
C ILE A 137 5.28 -0.29 -2.66
N GLN A 138 6.54 -0.20 -2.21
CA GLN A 138 7.11 1.02 -1.65
C GLN A 138 7.10 2.18 -2.65
N LEU A 139 7.53 1.94 -3.90
CA LEU A 139 7.51 2.97 -4.94
C LEU A 139 6.08 3.46 -5.21
N ALA A 140 5.13 2.53 -5.33
CA ALA A 140 3.74 2.83 -5.61
C ALA A 140 3.08 3.65 -4.48
N LYS A 141 3.28 3.21 -3.23
CA LYS A 141 2.70 3.89 -2.06
C LYS A 141 3.37 5.24 -1.79
N ALA A 142 4.68 5.35 -2.01
CA ALA A 142 5.41 6.62 -1.86
C ALA A 142 4.93 7.67 -2.87
N ALA A 143 4.70 7.28 -4.13
CA ALA A 143 4.16 8.18 -5.15
C ALA A 143 2.79 8.73 -4.77
N LEU A 144 1.88 7.87 -4.30
CA LEU A 144 0.54 8.31 -3.89
C LEU A 144 0.60 9.24 -2.68
N TYR A 145 1.34 8.85 -1.64
CA TYR A 145 1.46 9.61 -0.41
C TYR A 145 2.11 10.99 -0.66
N ALA A 146 3.16 11.04 -1.48
CA ALA A 146 3.81 12.29 -1.85
C ALA A 146 2.87 13.26 -2.58
N GLY A 147 2.03 12.74 -3.49
CA GLY A 147 0.98 13.53 -4.14
C GLY A 147 -0.01 14.10 -3.13
N ILE A 148 -0.44 13.30 -2.16
CA ILE A 148 -1.34 13.74 -1.10
C ILE A 148 -0.70 14.83 -0.24
N GLN A 149 0.56 14.66 0.16
CA GLN A 149 1.27 15.64 0.99
C GLN A 149 1.47 16.97 0.28
N LEU A 150 1.77 16.97 -1.03
CA LEU A 150 1.81 18.21 -1.80
C LEU A 150 0.46 18.94 -1.79
N LEU A 151 -0.65 18.21 -1.95
CA LEU A 151 -1.97 18.82 -1.90
C LEU A 151 -2.29 19.39 -0.51
N MET A 152 -1.87 18.70 0.56
CA MET A 152 -2.02 19.19 1.93
C MET A 152 -1.22 20.47 2.16
N GLU A 153 0.03 20.50 1.69
CA GLU A 153 0.91 21.66 1.76
C GLU A 153 0.34 22.87 1.02
N HIS A 154 -0.11 22.69 -0.23
CA HIS A 154 -0.75 23.75 -1.02
C HIS A 154 -2.04 24.28 -0.38
N LEU A 155 -2.77 23.44 0.37
CA LEU A 155 -3.95 23.84 1.14
C LEU A 155 -3.61 24.44 2.52
N GLY A 156 -2.36 24.32 2.98
CA GLY A 156 -1.95 24.76 4.31
C GLY A 156 -2.56 23.93 5.44
N VAL A 157 -2.83 22.64 5.21
CA VAL A 157 -3.42 21.73 6.21
C VAL A 157 -2.42 20.67 6.67
N SER A 158 -2.50 20.29 7.93
CA SER A 158 -1.64 19.25 8.53
C SER A 158 -2.30 17.87 8.61
N GLY A 159 -3.62 17.78 8.36
CA GLY A 159 -4.38 16.54 8.47
C GLY A 159 -5.60 16.53 7.54
N VAL A 160 -6.25 15.37 7.47
CA VAL A 160 -7.45 15.16 6.66
C VAL A 160 -8.58 14.59 7.51
N ASP A 161 -9.76 15.21 7.43
CA ASP A 161 -10.93 14.77 8.22
C ASP A 161 -11.56 13.49 7.67
N ARG A 162 -11.52 13.31 6.34
CA ARG A 162 -12.19 12.24 5.60
C ARG A 162 -11.40 11.83 4.37
N ILE A 163 -11.34 10.53 4.11
CA ILE A 163 -10.72 9.96 2.91
C ILE A 163 -11.74 9.12 2.16
N ARG A 164 -11.83 9.32 0.84
CA ARG A 164 -12.69 8.55 -0.05
C ARG A 164 -11.83 7.84 -1.09
N LEU A 165 -11.78 6.50 -1.04
CA LEU A 165 -11.01 5.69 -1.97
C LEU A 165 -11.89 5.25 -3.14
N ALA A 166 -11.57 5.71 -4.35
CA ALA A 166 -12.29 5.35 -5.57
C ALA A 166 -11.48 4.38 -6.45
N GLY A 167 -12.15 3.80 -7.46
CA GLY A 167 -11.55 2.86 -8.41
C GLY A 167 -11.54 1.42 -7.91
N ALA A 168 -11.18 0.48 -8.80
CA ALA A 168 -11.13 -0.95 -8.50
C ALA A 168 -10.23 -1.26 -7.29
N PHE A 169 -9.13 -0.52 -7.20
CA PHE A 169 -8.21 -0.53 -6.06
C PHE A 169 -8.92 -0.18 -4.74
N GLY A 170 -9.58 0.98 -4.68
CA GLY A 170 -10.20 1.50 -3.45
C GLY A 170 -11.42 0.70 -2.97
N ALA A 171 -12.01 -0.15 -3.80
CA ALA A 171 -13.23 -0.89 -3.46
C ALA A 171 -12.99 -2.12 -2.57
N HIS A 172 -11.79 -2.72 -2.61
CA HIS A 172 -11.55 -4.04 -2.00
C HIS A 172 -10.44 -4.06 -0.94
N ILE A 173 -9.83 -2.91 -0.66
CA ILE A 173 -8.74 -2.75 0.30
C ILE A 173 -9.28 -2.53 1.70
N ASP A 174 -8.65 -3.21 2.66
CA ASP A 174 -8.83 -2.91 4.07
C ASP A 174 -8.04 -1.62 4.41
N VAL A 175 -8.80 -0.60 4.81
CA VAL A 175 -8.30 0.76 5.07
C VAL A 175 -7.24 0.81 6.17
N LYS A 176 -7.30 -0.12 7.13
CA LYS A 176 -6.30 -0.22 8.20
C LYS A 176 -4.95 -0.59 7.61
N TYR A 177 -4.90 -1.60 6.74
CA TYR A 177 -3.64 -2.06 6.15
C TYR A 177 -3.09 -1.07 5.11
N ALA A 178 -3.96 -0.37 4.39
CA ALA A 178 -3.56 0.77 3.58
C ALA A 178 -2.80 1.82 4.40
N MET A 179 -3.33 2.17 5.58
CA MET A 179 -2.70 3.15 6.47
C MET A 179 -1.42 2.61 7.12
N VAL A 180 -1.39 1.33 7.52
CA VAL A 180 -0.16 0.66 8.01
C VAL A 180 0.98 0.72 7.00
N LEU A 181 0.69 0.57 5.70
CA LEU A 181 1.71 0.73 4.66
C LEU A 181 2.13 2.19 4.43
N GLY A 182 1.34 3.15 4.90
CA GLY A 182 1.46 4.56 4.55
C GLY A 182 1.07 4.85 3.11
N LEU A 183 0.05 4.14 2.60
CA LEU A 183 -0.57 4.43 1.31
C LEU A 183 -1.42 5.70 1.37
N ILE A 184 -2.06 5.91 2.51
CA ILE A 184 -2.92 7.06 2.82
C ILE A 184 -2.37 7.76 4.07
N PRO A 185 -2.59 9.08 4.22
CA PRO A 185 -2.23 9.80 5.43
C PRO A 185 -3.05 9.30 6.63
N ASP A 186 -2.55 9.62 7.81
CA ASP A 186 -3.23 9.35 9.06
C ASP A 186 -4.60 10.04 9.10
N CYS A 187 -5.61 9.27 9.47
CA CYS A 187 -7.00 9.69 9.49
C CYS A 187 -7.76 8.73 10.41
N ASN A 188 -8.83 9.20 11.06
CA ASN A 188 -9.70 8.28 11.77
C ASN A 188 -10.26 7.24 10.77
N LEU A 189 -10.02 5.95 11.02
CA LEU A 189 -10.43 4.87 10.11
C LEU A 189 -11.93 4.86 9.81
N GLU A 190 -12.78 5.30 10.75
CA GLU A 190 -14.23 5.42 10.53
C GLU A 190 -14.58 6.44 9.45
N HIS A 191 -13.67 7.38 9.17
CA HIS A 191 -13.82 8.41 8.14
C HIS A 191 -13.13 8.06 6.82
N VAL A 192 -12.52 6.87 6.72
CA VAL A 192 -11.93 6.34 5.49
C VAL A 192 -12.90 5.35 4.87
N THR A 193 -13.47 5.70 3.72
CA THR A 193 -14.53 4.90 3.09
C THR A 193 -14.31 4.71 1.60
N ALA A 194 -14.78 3.58 1.06
CA ALA A 194 -14.79 3.35 -0.37
C ALA A 194 -15.87 4.21 -1.06
N ALA A 195 -15.52 4.78 -2.20
CA ALA A 195 -16.44 5.47 -3.11
C ALA A 195 -16.78 4.63 -4.36
N GLY A 196 -16.18 3.43 -4.48
CA GLY A 196 -16.39 2.53 -5.62
C GLY A 196 -15.99 3.16 -6.95
N ASN A 197 -16.74 2.84 -8.02
CA ASN A 197 -16.55 3.44 -9.34
C ASN A 197 -17.16 4.86 -9.38
N ALA A 198 -16.46 5.83 -8.80
CA ALA A 198 -16.87 7.23 -8.76
C ALA A 198 -17.01 7.83 -10.16
N ALA A 199 -16.11 7.50 -11.10
CA ALA A 199 -16.16 7.98 -12.49
C ALA A 199 -17.43 7.50 -13.21
N GLY A 200 -17.75 6.20 -13.12
CA GLY A 200 -18.98 5.64 -13.70
C GLY A 200 -20.24 6.20 -13.06
N THR A 201 -20.22 6.41 -11.74
CA THR A 201 -21.34 7.04 -11.03
C THR A 201 -21.55 8.49 -11.47
N GLY A 202 -20.48 9.29 -11.58
CA GLY A 202 -20.53 10.66 -12.07
C GLY A 202 -21.02 10.76 -13.52
N ALA A 203 -20.57 9.85 -14.40
CA ALA A 203 -21.05 9.77 -15.78
C ALA A 203 -22.56 9.50 -15.86
N ARG A 204 -23.07 8.59 -15.02
CA ARG A 204 -24.51 8.31 -14.93
C ARG A 204 -25.29 9.52 -14.43
N ILE A 205 -24.81 10.22 -13.40
CA ILE A 205 -25.44 11.44 -12.88
C ILE A 205 -25.52 12.51 -13.98
N ALA A 206 -24.40 12.80 -14.64
CA ALA A 206 -24.36 13.79 -15.72
C ALA A 206 -25.20 13.39 -16.95
N LEU A 207 -25.45 12.09 -17.16
CA LEU A 207 -26.32 11.61 -18.24
C LEU A 207 -27.80 11.81 -17.94
N LEU A 208 -28.21 11.57 -16.69
CA LEU A 208 -29.62 11.55 -16.28
C LEU A 208 -30.13 12.91 -15.77
N ASP A 209 -29.23 13.80 -15.33
CA ASP A 209 -29.59 15.10 -14.77
C ASP A 209 -28.80 16.23 -15.46
N ARG A 210 -29.54 17.08 -16.19
CA ARG A 210 -28.98 18.23 -16.92
C ARG A 210 -28.43 19.30 -15.99
N ASN A 211 -29.07 19.53 -14.84
CA ASN A 211 -28.61 20.52 -13.87
C ASN A 211 -27.32 20.04 -13.21
N ALA A 212 -27.26 18.75 -12.83
CA ALA A 212 -26.05 18.15 -12.29
C ALA A 212 -24.89 18.17 -13.31
N ARG A 213 -25.15 17.92 -14.60
CA ARG A 213 -24.14 18.07 -15.66
C ARG A 213 -23.55 19.48 -15.69
N GLN A 214 -24.41 20.51 -15.69
CA GLN A 214 -23.95 21.90 -15.69
C GLN A 214 -23.17 22.25 -14.41
N GLU A 215 -23.58 21.71 -13.26
CA GLU A 215 -22.84 21.87 -12.01
C GLU A 215 -21.44 21.26 -12.09
N ILE A 216 -21.32 20.01 -12.55
CA ILE A 216 -20.03 19.33 -12.75
C ILE A 216 -19.12 20.13 -13.68
N GLU A 217 -19.65 20.63 -14.81
CA GLU A 217 -18.90 21.44 -15.76
C GLU A 217 -18.36 22.74 -15.14
N ARG A 218 -19.13 23.39 -14.26
CA ARG A 218 -18.67 24.57 -13.52
C ARG A 218 -17.61 24.22 -12.49
N GLU A 219 -17.82 23.16 -11.72
CA GLU A 219 -16.88 22.75 -10.67
C GLU A 219 -15.53 22.31 -11.24
N VAL A 220 -15.50 21.59 -12.36
CA VAL A 220 -14.24 21.18 -13.03
C VAL A 220 -13.36 22.40 -13.35
N ARG A 221 -13.95 23.54 -13.73
CA ARG A 221 -13.20 24.77 -14.04
C ARG A 221 -12.58 25.44 -12.81
N ARG A 222 -13.04 25.09 -11.61
CA ARG A 222 -12.54 25.62 -10.33
C ARG A 222 -11.47 24.73 -9.71
N ILE A 223 -11.22 23.54 -10.27
CA ILE A 223 -10.20 22.63 -9.78
C ILE A 223 -8.83 23.18 -10.16
N GLU A 224 -8.00 23.42 -9.15
CA GLU A 224 -6.61 23.80 -9.34
C GLU A 224 -5.76 22.53 -9.52
N LYS A 225 -5.08 22.43 -10.66
CA LYS A 225 -4.19 21.31 -10.95
C LYS A 225 -2.79 21.59 -10.40
N ILE A 226 -2.29 20.69 -9.56
CA ILE A 226 -0.93 20.69 -9.04
C ILE A 226 -0.10 19.68 -9.84
N GLU A 227 0.89 20.19 -10.59
CA GLU A 227 1.74 19.37 -11.45
C GLU A 227 2.94 18.81 -10.68
N THR A 228 2.76 17.61 -10.12
CA THR A 228 3.75 16.94 -9.27
C THR A 228 5.14 16.80 -9.92
N ALA A 229 5.23 16.77 -11.26
CA ALA A 229 6.48 16.64 -11.99
C ALA A 229 7.40 17.88 -11.89
N ILE A 230 6.83 19.06 -11.65
CA ILE A 230 7.59 20.32 -11.52
C ILE A 230 7.64 20.82 -10.07
N GLU A 231 6.95 20.14 -9.15
CA GLU A 231 6.90 20.48 -7.74
C GLU A 231 8.22 20.12 -7.05
N PRO A 232 9.00 21.10 -6.55
CA PRO A 232 10.34 20.85 -6.01
C PRO A 232 10.34 19.88 -4.82
N ARG A 233 9.25 19.89 -4.03
CA ARG A 233 9.11 19.07 -2.82
C ARG A 233 8.54 17.68 -3.07
N PHE A 234 8.12 17.34 -4.28
CA PHE A 234 7.57 16.01 -4.57
C PHE A 234 8.58 14.91 -4.23
N GLN A 235 9.84 15.10 -4.63
CA GLN A 235 10.91 14.14 -4.40
C GLN A 235 11.22 13.98 -2.91
N GLU A 236 11.18 15.06 -2.14
CA GLU A 236 11.37 15.05 -0.68
C GLU A 236 10.26 14.21 -0.01
N HIS A 237 9.00 14.52 -0.32
CA HIS A 237 7.85 13.76 0.19
C HIS A 237 7.89 12.30 -0.24
N PHE A 238 8.32 12.02 -1.48
CA PHE A 238 8.45 10.66 -2.01
C PHE A 238 9.49 9.85 -1.23
N VAL A 239 10.69 10.40 -1.01
CA VAL A 239 11.77 9.71 -0.28
C VAL A 239 11.34 9.41 1.16
N ALA A 240 10.74 10.39 1.85
CA ALA A 240 10.25 10.19 3.21
C ALA A 240 9.11 9.15 3.28
N ALA A 241 8.29 9.09 2.24
CA ALA A 241 7.22 8.12 2.09
C ALA A 241 7.68 6.73 1.61
N MET A 242 8.98 6.49 1.38
CA MET A 242 9.47 5.13 1.07
C MET A 242 9.49 4.22 2.31
N GLU A 243 9.72 4.76 3.51
CA GLU A 243 9.67 3.98 4.75
C GLU A 243 8.25 3.60 5.13
N ILE A 244 8.04 2.47 5.80
CA ILE A 244 6.72 1.98 6.22
C ILE A 244 6.47 2.32 7.72
N PRO A 245 5.36 3.01 8.07
CA PRO A 245 4.40 3.66 7.18
C PRO A 245 4.99 4.92 6.50
N HIS A 246 5.89 5.64 7.20
CA HIS A 246 6.58 6.83 6.70
C HIS A 246 7.79 7.13 7.62
N GLU A 247 8.80 7.85 7.11
CA GLU A 247 10.02 8.16 7.86
C GLU A 247 9.73 9.09 9.06
N ASN A 248 9.03 10.20 8.80
CA ASN A 248 8.83 11.27 9.79
C ASN A 248 7.41 11.38 10.38
N ALA A 249 6.34 10.99 9.66
CA ALA A 249 4.97 11.17 10.13
C ALA A 249 4.63 10.23 11.32
N GLU A 250 3.85 10.70 12.28
CA GLU A 250 3.62 10.00 13.55
C GLU A 250 2.50 8.95 13.50
N PHE A 251 1.50 9.13 12.63
CA PHE A 251 0.34 8.21 12.51
C PHE A 251 -0.42 7.98 13.83
N GLY A 252 -0.79 9.08 14.50
CA GLY A 252 -1.45 9.05 15.81
C GLY A 252 -2.82 8.37 15.83
N GLU A 253 -3.65 8.51 14.78
CA GLU A 253 -4.92 7.79 14.68
C GLU A 253 -4.71 6.28 14.48
N LEU A 254 -3.74 5.90 13.64
CA LEU A 254 -3.37 4.50 13.45
C LEU A 254 -2.85 3.84 14.74
N LEU A 255 -2.03 4.55 15.52
CA LEU A 255 -1.48 4.05 16.77
C LEU A 255 -2.53 3.73 17.83
N LYS A 256 -3.75 4.30 17.73
CA LYS A 256 -4.87 3.97 18.64
C LYS A 256 -5.43 2.57 18.40
N VAL A 257 -5.20 2.00 17.20
CA VAL A 257 -5.82 0.74 16.76
C VAL A 257 -4.82 -0.33 16.37
N VAL A 258 -3.55 0.03 16.16
CA VAL A 258 -2.48 -0.89 15.74
C VAL A 258 -1.20 -0.62 16.53
N ASN A 259 -0.58 -1.71 17.01
CA ASN A 259 0.75 -1.66 17.60
C ASN A 259 1.81 -1.72 16.48
N LEU A 260 2.44 -0.59 16.16
CA LEU A 260 3.49 -0.54 15.16
C LEU A 260 4.83 -1.06 15.72
N PRO A 261 5.65 -1.76 14.91
CA PRO A 261 7.01 -2.11 15.29
C PRO A 261 7.84 -0.87 15.63
N LYS A 262 8.80 -1.01 16.55
CA LYS A 262 9.75 0.07 16.86
C LYS A 262 10.59 0.38 15.62
N ARG A 263 10.73 1.67 15.29
CA ARG A 263 11.61 2.12 14.21
C ARG A 263 13.03 1.62 14.48
N SER A 264 13.63 0.92 13.52
CA SER A 264 15.04 0.55 13.61
C SER A 264 15.88 1.84 13.58
N VAL A 265 16.68 2.09 14.62
CA VAL A 265 17.59 3.24 14.66
C VAL A 265 18.55 3.10 13.48
N LYS A 266 18.52 4.04 12.52
CA LYS A 266 19.49 4.07 11.43
C LYS A 266 20.89 4.15 12.06
N ALA A 267 21.73 3.15 11.84
CA ALA A 267 23.15 3.27 12.13
C ALA A 267 23.68 4.44 11.31
N SER A 268 24.03 5.54 11.96
CA SER A 268 24.60 6.71 11.31
C SER A 268 25.88 6.30 10.59
N VAL A 269 25.85 6.23 9.26
CA VAL A 269 27.06 6.01 8.47
C VAL A 269 27.84 7.34 8.44
N SER A 270 28.57 7.62 9.51
CA SER A 270 29.57 8.69 9.56
C SER A 270 30.82 8.28 8.80
N ALA A 271 30.72 8.09 7.48
CA ALA A 271 31.88 7.89 6.63
C ALA A 271 32.42 9.27 6.20
N ARG A 272 33.22 9.89 7.08
CA ARG A 272 34.15 10.97 6.72
C ARG A 272 35.10 10.42 5.65
N ARG A 273 34.76 10.58 4.37
CA ARG A 273 35.67 10.33 3.24
C ARG A 273 36.82 11.35 3.32
N LYS A 274 37.90 10.99 4.01
CA LYS A 274 39.21 11.65 3.86
C LYS A 274 39.65 11.46 2.41
N ARG A 275 39.50 12.51 1.59
CA ARG A 275 40.13 12.63 0.27
C ARG A 275 41.65 12.56 0.47
N ARG A 276 42.27 11.40 0.19
CA ARG A 276 43.70 11.31 -0.10
C ARG A 276 43.90 11.89 -1.51
N ARG A 277 44.53 13.06 -1.61
CA ARG A 277 45.14 13.55 -2.85
C ARG A 277 46.37 12.66 -3.15
N PRO A 278 46.56 12.15 -4.37
CA PRO A 278 47.86 11.63 -4.78
C PRO A 278 48.77 12.82 -5.11
N HIS A 279 49.93 12.89 -4.46
CA HIS A 279 51.08 13.61 -4.99
C HIS A 279 51.71 12.74 -6.08
N ARG A 280 51.68 13.23 -7.32
CA ARG A 280 52.80 13.26 -8.28
C ARG A 280 52.32 13.89 -9.57
#